data_AF-A0A6P2MPG2-F1
#
_entry.id   AF-A0A6P2MPG2-F1
#
_cell.length_a   1.000
_cell.length_b   1.000
_cell.length_c   1.000
_cell.angle_alpha   90.00
_cell.angle_beta   90.00
_cell.angle_gamma   90.00
#
_symmetry.space_group_name_H-M   'P 1'
#
loop_
_entity.id
_entity.type
_entity.pdbx_description
1 polymer ?
#
loop_
_entity_poly.entity_id
_entity_poly.type
_entity_poly.pdbx_seq_one_letter_code
_entity_poly.pdbx_strand_id
1 'polypeptide(L)'
;MTGIIVRAAPLAAPAIACMQWDEDCFTLSCDIRHAPDNRTARPSVLRDRLDDQFGVPSETRHVITAGSLTLTLDGAGRLCSFDFYTNADHWQKADTPPPIPVSPHTPTFSAVFDALGRANVREPAVAYDNVTRCLSLIWRDDASVRYAIAPNLSVTAAQDGNLTRIDLGGIAPV
;
A
#
# COMPACT_ATOMS: atom_id res chain seq x y z
N MET A 1 -12.72 -10.94 11.56
CA MET A 1 -11.44 -10.23 11.36
C MET A 1 -11.70 -9.07 10.41
N THR A 2 -11.31 -7.87 10.80
CA THR A 2 -11.41 -6.65 9.98
C THR A 2 -10.25 -6.62 8.99
N GLY A 3 -10.56 -6.49 7.70
CA GLY A 3 -9.59 -6.44 6.61
C GLY A 3 -9.18 -5.00 6.28
N ILE A 4 -8.27 -4.87 5.31
CA ILE A 4 -7.93 -3.58 4.70
C ILE A 4 -8.95 -3.33 3.59
N ILE A 5 -9.59 -2.17 3.59
CA ILE A 5 -10.53 -1.74 2.56
C ILE A 5 -9.82 -0.80 1.58
N VAL A 6 -9.89 -1.15 0.30
CA VAL A 6 -9.38 -0.37 -0.83
C VAL A 6 -10.53 0.35 -1.52
N ARG A 7 -10.38 1.65 -1.73
CA ARG A 7 -11.36 2.47 -2.45
C ARG A 7 -10.68 3.23 -3.57
N ALA A 8 -11.38 3.36 -4.70
CA ALA A 8 -10.96 4.24 -5.78
C ALA A 8 -11.08 5.70 -5.34
N ALA A 9 -9.97 6.44 -5.44
CA ALA A 9 -9.95 7.89 -5.35
C ALA A 9 -10.01 8.52 -6.77
N PRO A 10 -10.26 9.83 -6.89
CA PRO A 10 -10.18 10.52 -8.17
C PRO A 10 -8.85 10.27 -8.88
N LEU A 11 -8.87 10.40 -10.21
CA LEU A 11 -7.68 10.19 -11.05
C LEU A 11 -6.56 11.11 -10.57
N ALA A 12 -5.44 10.54 -10.13
CA ALA A 12 -4.24 11.28 -9.77
C ALA A 12 -3.09 10.90 -10.72
N ALA A 13 -2.07 11.76 -10.76
CA ALA A 13 -0.82 11.39 -11.41
C ALA A 13 -0.24 10.13 -10.73
N PRO A 14 0.38 9.22 -11.49
CA PRO A 14 1.01 8.03 -10.91
C PRO A 14 2.06 8.43 -9.87
N ALA A 15 2.13 7.68 -8.77
CA ALA A 15 3.12 7.89 -7.74
C ALA A 15 4.48 7.35 -8.18
N ILE A 16 5.54 7.83 -7.51
CA ILE A 16 6.88 7.27 -7.63
C ILE A 16 7.11 6.36 -6.43
N ALA A 17 7.38 5.08 -6.66
CA ALA A 17 7.76 4.12 -5.63
C ALA A 17 9.25 3.82 -5.71
N CYS A 18 9.96 3.95 -4.60
CA CYS A 18 11.36 3.63 -4.44
C CYS A 18 11.49 2.38 -3.58
N MET A 19 11.75 1.24 -4.21
CA MET A 19 11.87 -0.04 -3.54
C MET A 19 13.32 -0.31 -3.14
N GLN A 20 13.53 -0.78 -1.93
CA GLN A 20 14.84 -1.09 -1.37
C GLN A 20 14.78 -2.49 -0.73
N TRP A 21 15.69 -3.36 -1.17
CA TRP A 21 15.90 -4.67 -0.57
C TRP A 21 17.19 -4.61 0.25
N ASP A 22 17.07 -4.83 1.55
CA ASP A 22 18.18 -5.02 2.48
C ASP A 22 18.31 -6.51 2.77
N GLU A 23 19.28 -7.15 2.13
CA GLU A 23 19.53 -8.59 2.25
C GLU A 23 20.05 -8.97 3.63
N ASP A 24 20.89 -8.13 4.23
CA ASP A 24 21.47 -8.37 5.56
C ASP A 24 20.40 -8.34 6.65
N CYS A 25 19.39 -7.48 6.48
CA CYS A 25 18.29 -7.32 7.42
C CYS A 25 17.01 -8.05 7.00
N PHE A 26 17.01 -8.81 5.90
CA PHE A 26 15.82 -9.47 5.33
C PHE A 26 14.61 -8.53 5.22
N THR A 27 14.84 -7.26 4.87
CA THR A 27 13.80 -6.22 4.91
C THR A 27 13.60 -5.60 3.53
N LEU A 28 12.35 -5.61 3.08
CA LEU A 28 11.91 -4.90 1.91
C LEU A 28 11.20 -3.61 2.33
N SER A 29 11.79 -2.48 2.00
CA SER A 29 11.23 -1.16 2.27
C SER A 29 10.81 -0.48 0.97
N CYS A 30 9.77 0.32 1.04
CA CYS A 30 9.31 1.10 -0.08
C CYS A 30 8.83 2.47 0.37
N ASP A 31 9.41 3.52 -0.20
CA ASP A 31 8.93 4.88 -0.06
C ASP A 31 8.13 5.29 -1.30
N ILE A 32 6.94 5.82 -1.10
CA ILE A 32 6.01 6.20 -2.17
C ILE A 32 5.71 7.69 -2.09
N ARG A 33 6.06 8.40 -3.15
CA ARG A 33 5.85 9.83 -3.29
C ARG A 33 4.70 10.09 -4.25
N HIS A 34 3.60 10.60 -3.71
CA HIS A 34 2.46 11.08 -4.48
C HIS A 34 2.71 12.50 -4.95
N ALA A 35 2.18 12.87 -6.12
CA ALA A 35 2.11 14.27 -6.52
C ALA A 35 1.33 15.06 -5.45
N PRO A 36 1.75 16.29 -5.12
CA PRO A 36 1.01 17.10 -4.16
C PRO A 36 -0.43 17.27 -4.64
N ASP A 37 -1.38 17.07 -3.74
CA ASP A 37 -2.78 17.37 -4.05
C ASP A 37 -2.87 18.85 -4.40
N ASN A 38 -3.57 19.17 -5.49
CA ASN A 38 -3.83 20.55 -5.88
C ASN A 38 -4.86 21.15 -4.89
N ARG A 39 -4.42 21.41 -3.65
CA ARG A 39 -5.23 21.88 -2.50
C ARG A 39 -5.77 23.30 -2.69
N THR A 40 -5.44 23.97 -3.79
CA THR A 40 -5.86 25.35 -4.12
C THR A 40 -7.37 25.55 -4.24
N ALA A 41 -8.20 24.51 -4.11
CA ALA A 41 -9.66 24.59 -4.18
C ALA A 41 -10.42 24.48 -2.84
N ARG A 42 -9.76 24.19 -1.70
CA ARG A 42 -10.46 24.15 -0.40
C ARG A 42 -10.16 25.40 0.44
N PRO A 43 -11.18 26.12 0.94
CA PRO A 43 -10.94 27.16 1.94
C PRO A 43 -10.39 26.50 3.21
N SER A 44 -9.12 26.75 3.52
CA SER A 44 -8.48 26.26 4.74
C SER A 44 -9.10 26.96 5.95
N VAL A 45 -9.52 26.18 6.94
CA VAL A 45 -10.08 26.71 8.19
C VAL A 45 -8.93 27.30 9.00
N LEU A 46 -9.21 28.27 9.89
CA LEU A 46 -8.17 28.96 10.69
C LEU A 46 -7.25 27.97 11.43
N ARG A 47 -7.78 26.81 11.83
CA ARG A 47 -7.04 25.73 12.48
C ARG A 47 -5.96 25.13 11.58
N ASP A 48 -6.29 24.80 10.33
CA ASP A 48 -5.35 24.23 9.37
C ASP A 48 -4.18 25.21 9.11
N ARG A 49 -4.48 26.51 9.06
CA ARG A 49 -3.46 27.56 8.89
C ARG A 49 -2.55 27.70 10.11
N LEU A 50 -3.09 27.49 11.32
CA LEU A 50 -2.31 27.54 12.55
C LEU A 50 -1.43 26.29 12.67
N ASP A 51 -1.97 25.11 12.36
CA ASP A 51 -1.19 23.88 12.39
C ASP A 51 -0.03 23.92 11.38
N ASP A 52 -0.27 24.43 10.16
CA ASP A 52 0.77 24.70 9.15
C ASP A 52 1.82 25.72 9.66
N GLN A 53 1.38 26.79 10.33
CA GLN A 53 2.27 27.85 10.84
C GLN A 53 3.17 27.36 11.98
N PHE A 54 2.68 26.43 12.80
CA PHE A 54 3.41 25.87 13.94
C PHE A 54 4.12 24.54 13.62
N GLY A 55 4.05 24.08 12.37
CA GLY A 55 4.64 22.80 11.96
C GLY A 55 4.05 21.60 12.69
N VAL A 56 2.81 21.71 13.16
CA VAL A 56 2.08 20.62 13.80
C VAL A 56 1.57 19.72 12.68
N PRO A 57 2.01 18.47 12.55
CA PRO A 57 1.45 17.57 11.56
C PRO A 57 -0.01 17.29 11.95
N SER A 58 -0.99 17.89 11.25
CA SER A 58 -2.43 17.71 11.54
C SER A 58 -2.99 16.33 11.18
N GLU A 59 -2.15 15.36 10.85
CA GLU A 59 -2.61 14.05 10.40
C GLU A 59 -1.94 12.99 11.26
N THR A 60 -2.71 12.38 12.16
CA THR A 60 -2.34 11.09 12.75
C THR A 60 -2.04 10.15 11.60
N ARG A 61 -0.75 9.83 11.39
CA ARG A 61 -0.35 8.86 10.37
C ARG A 61 -1.05 7.55 10.69
N HIS A 62 -1.80 7.03 9.72
CA HIS A 62 -2.47 5.76 9.89
C HIS A 62 -1.48 4.64 9.59
N VAL A 63 -1.38 3.68 10.49
CA VAL A 63 -0.47 2.54 10.37
C VAL A 63 -1.28 1.27 10.40
N ILE A 64 -1.07 0.41 9.40
CA ILE A 64 -1.67 -0.92 9.35
C ILE A 64 -0.55 -1.95 9.48
N THR A 65 -0.62 -2.81 10.48
CA THR A 65 0.34 -3.90 10.69
C THR A 65 -0.32 -5.23 10.37
N ALA A 66 0.38 -6.07 9.60
CA ALA A 66 -0.06 -7.39 9.16
C ALA A 66 1.09 -8.39 9.36
N GLY A 67 1.29 -8.88 10.58
CA GLY A 67 2.44 -9.72 10.92
C GLY A 67 3.75 -8.96 10.75
N SER A 68 4.62 -9.44 9.85
CA SER A 68 5.91 -8.79 9.55
C SER A 68 5.83 -7.61 8.56
N LEU A 69 4.63 -7.30 8.05
CA LEU A 69 4.36 -6.16 7.16
C LEU A 69 3.82 -4.96 7.94
N THR A 70 4.37 -3.79 7.69
CA THR A 70 3.85 -2.50 8.15
C THR A 70 3.56 -1.61 6.96
N LEU A 71 2.34 -1.08 6.87
CA LEU A 71 1.89 -0.12 5.87
C LEU A 71 1.66 1.23 6.55
N THR A 72 2.24 2.30 6.01
CA THR A 72 2.00 3.66 6.48
C THR A 72 1.18 4.41 5.43
N LEU A 73 0.14 5.12 5.89
CA LEU A 73 -0.72 5.94 5.05
C LEU A 73 -0.53 7.43 5.34
N ASP A 74 -0.70 8.26 4.31
CA ASP A 74 -0.89 9.71 4.49
C ASP A 74 -2.31 10.01 5.02
N GLY A 75 -2.63 11.26 5.38
CA GLY A 75 -3.96 11.59 5.87
C GLY A 75 -5.05 11.60 4.80
N ALA A 76 -4.72 11.42 3.52
CA ALA A 76 -5.67 11.10 2.46
C ALA A 76 -5.95 9.58 2.36
N GLY A 77 -5.29 8.76 3.18
CA GLY A 77 -5.39 7.30 3.16
C GLY A 77 -4.62 6.67 2.01
N ARG A 78 -3.70 7.37 1.35
CA ARG A 78 -2.84 6.78 0.31
C ARG A 78 -1.64 6.11 0.97
N LEU A 79 -1.19 4.99 0.39
CA LEU A 79 0.02 4.30 0.84
C LEU A 79 1.24 5.18 0.59
N CYS A 80 1.96 5.58 1.64
CA CYS A 80 3.13 6.45 1.56
C CYS A 80 4.43 5.70 1.82
N SER A 81 4.41 4.64 2.63
CA SER A 81 5.52 3.71 2.74
C SER A 81 5.06 2.34 3.21
N PHE A 82 5.92 1.34 3.02
CA PHE A 82 5.81 0.08 3.73
C PHE A 82 7.18 -0.50 4.07
N ASP A 83 7.18 -1.33 5.12
CA ASP A 83 8.31 -2.16 5.51
C ASP A 83 7.82 -3.60 5.66
N PHE A 84 8.56 -4.54 5.08
CA PHE A 84 8.21 -5.95 5.11
C PHE A 84 9.44 -6.79 5.41
N TYR A 85 9.44 -7.43 6.58
CA TYR A 85 10.48 -8.38 6.94
C TYR A 85 10.16 -9.77 6.36
N THR A 86 11.02 -10.27 5.48
CA THR A 86 10.81 -11.54 4.77
C THR A 86 12.12 -12.18 4.32
N ASN A 87 12.20 -13.51 4.39
CA ASN A 87 13.33 -14.27 3.86
C ASN A 87 12.95 -14.88 2.51
N ALA A 88 13.78 -14.62 1.48
CA ALA A 88 13.60 -15.15 0.12
C ALA A 88 13.56 -16.68 0.07
N ASP A 89 14.29 -17.36 0.97
CA ASP A 89 14.30 -18.84 1.05
C ASP A 89 12.93 -19.42 1.42
N HIS A 90 12.05 -18.61 2.02
CA HIS A 90 10.73 -19.03 2.47
C HIS A 90 9.61 -18.62 1.51
N TRP A 91 9.93 -17.98 0.39
CA TRP A 91 8.91 -17.57 -0.58
C TRP A 91 8.36 -18.79 -1.33
N GLN A 92 7.04 -18.90 -1.34
CA GLN A 92 6.38 -19.95 -2.12
C GLN A 92 6.39 -19.58 -3.60
N LYS A 93 6.35 -20.58 -4.48
CA LYS A 93 6.18 -20.32 -5.91
C LYS A 93 4.80 -19.71 -6.15
N ALA A 94 4.74 -18.58 -6.85
CA ALA A 94 3.48 -17.97 -7.23
C ALA A 94 2.82 -18.68 -8.42
N ASP A 95 1.51 -18.90 -8.31
CA ASP A 95 0.67 -19.24 -9.46
C ASP A 95 0.35 -17.98 -10.25
N THR A 96 0.30 -18.10 -11.58
CA THR A 96 -0.10 -16.99 -12.45
C THR A 96 -1.58 -16.66 -12.20
N PRO A 97 -1.91 -15.48 -11.65
CA PRO A 97 -3.29 -15.11 -11.45
C PRO A 97 -3.99 -14.89 -12.81
N PRO A 98 -5.32 -15.11 -12.90
CA PRO A 98 -6.06 -14.75 -14.08
C PRO A 98 -5.94 -13.25 -14.37
N PRO A 99 -6.12 -12.82 -15.64
CA PRO A 99 -6.12 -11.39 -15.97
C PRO A 99 -7.26 -10.69 -15.24
N ILE A 100 -6.93 -9.64 -14.49
CA ILE A 100 -7.87 -8.82 -13.72
C ILE A 100 -7.93 -7.42 -14.36
N PRO A 101 -9.12 -6.80 -14.51
CA PRO A 101 -9.24 -5.44 -15.00
C PRO A 101 -8.42 -4.43 -14.19
N VAL A 102 -7.73 -3.52 -14.88
CA VAL A 102 -6.96 -2.44 -14.26
C VAL A 102 -7.82 -1.19 -14.17
N SER A 103 -8.00 -0.68 -12.96
CA SER A 103 -8.65 0.59 -12.70
C SER A 103 -7.72 1.76 -13.04
N PRO A 104 -8.22 2.84 -13.65
CA PRO A 104 -7.45 4.05 -13.88
C PRO A 104 -7.35 4.94 -12.62
N HIS A 105 -7.97 4.53 -11.51
CA HIS A 105 -8.03 5.30 -10.28
C HIS A 105 -6.89 4.95 -9.32
N THR A 106 -6.47 5.92 -8.52
CA THR A 106 -5.51 5.71 -7.43
C THR A 106 -6.21 5.04 -6.24
N PRO A 107 -5.62 4.02 -5.61
CA PRO A 107 -6.21 3.39 -4.45
C PRO A 107 -5.99 4.22 -3.18
N THR A 108 -7.01 4.28 -2.35
CA THR A 108 -6.95 4.70 -0.94
C THR A 108 -7.28 3.52 -0.05
N PHE A 109 -6.70 3.52 1.14
CA PHE A 109 -6.74 2.41 2.09
C PHE A 109 -7.41 2.88 3.37
N SER A 110 -8.18 1.98 3.96
CA SER A 110 -8.77 2.19 5.28
C SER A 110 -8.83 0.86 6.02
N ALA A 111 -8.83 0.92 7.34
CA ALA A 111 -9.02 -0.21 8.22
C ALA A 111 -9.77 0.27 9.47
N VAL A 112 -10.08 -0.63 10.39
CA VAL A 112 -10.61 -0.25 11.70
C VAL A 112 -9.44 0.20 12.57
N PHE A 113 -9.18 1.50 12.56
CA PHE A 113 -8.13 2.14 13.34
C PHE A 113 -8.57 2.37 14.79
N ASP A 114 -7.63 2.22 15.71
CA ASP A 114 -7.78 2.63 17.10
C ASP A 114 -7.63 4.16 17.26
N ALA A 115 -7.73 4.64 18.50
CA ALA A 115 -7.57 6.06 18.83
C ALA A 115 -6.19 6.65 18.48
N LEU A 116 -5.19 5.78 18.21
CA LEU A 116 -3.84 6.16 17.83
C LEU A 116 -3.61 6.02 16.32
N GLY A 117 -4.65 5.74 15.54
CA GLY A 117 -4.53 5.56 14.09
C GLY A 117 -3.92 4.23 13.68
N ARG A 118 -3.91 3.22 14.56
CA ARG A 118 -3.29 1.91 14.28
C ARG A 118 -4.35 0.85 14.01
N ALA A 119 -4.09 -0.01 13.04
CA ALA A 119 -4.90 -1.19 12.76
C ALA A 119 -4.02 -2.43 12.67
N ASN A 120 -4.53 -3.55 13.18
CA ASN A 120 -3.89 -4.85 13.06
C ASN A 120 -4.77 -5.76 12.21
N VAL A 121 -4.17 -6.41 11.21
CA VAL A 121 -4.85 -7.36 10.33
C VAL A 121 -4.08 -8.66 10.23
N ARG A 122 -4.68 -9.66 9.59
CA ARG A 122 -4.02 -10.95 9.35
C ARG A 122 -2.79 -10.78 8.46
N GLU A 123 -1.72 -11.50 8.74
CA GLU A 123 -0.52 -11.57 7.90
C GLU A 123 -0.83 -12.23 6.53
N PRO A 124 -0.31 -11.67 5.42
CA PRO A 124 -0.48 -12.25 4.09
C PRO A 124 0.37 -13.50 3.90
N ALA A 125 -0.07 -14.41 3.03
CA ALA A 125 0.81 -15.40 2.43
C ALA A 125 1.76 -14.72 1.44
N VAL A 126 2.96 -15.29 1.26
CA VAL A 126 4.01 -14.72 0.41
C VAL A 126 4.31 -15.66 -0.73
N ALA A 127 4.20 -15.16 -1.95
CA ALA A 127 4.52 -15.92 -3.15
C ALA A 127 5.39 -15.11 -4.11
N TYR A 128 6.31 -15.77 -4.80
CA TYR A 128 7.24 -15.16 -5.72
C TYR A 128 7.16 -15.81 -7.11
N ASP A 129 7.03 -14.97 -8.13
CA ASP A 129 7.16 -15.36 -9.54
C ASP A 129 8.52 -14.90 -10.08
N ASN A 130 9.40 -15.85 -10.34
CA ASN A 130 10.73 -15.59 -10.88
C ASN A 130 10.71 -15.10 -12.34
N VAL A 131 9.68 -15.45 -13.13
CA VAL A 131 9.59 -15.04 -14.54
C VAL A 131 9.30 -13.54 -14.63
N THR A 132 8.34 -13.08 -13.84
CA THR A 132 7.96 -11.65 -13.80
C THR A 132 8.72 -10.85 -12.74
N ARG A 133 9.57 -11.52 -11.93
CA ARG A 133 10.28 -10.94 -10.78
C ARG A 133 9.32 -10.19 -9.85
N CYS A 134 8.22 -10.86 -9.51
CA CYS A 134 7.12 -10.27 -8.76
C CYS A 134 6.93 -10.99 -7.42
N LEU A 135 7.04 -10.25 -6.32
CA LEU A 135 6.67 -10.70 -4.99
C LEU A 135 5.22 -10.30 -4.70
N SER A 136 4.39 -11.28 -4.37
CA SER A 136 2.96 -11.14 -4.08
C SER A 136 2.69 -11.37 -2.60
N LEU A 137 2.03 -10.41 -1.96
CA LEU A 137 1.49 -10.52 -0.60
C LEU A 137 0.00 -10.77 -0.69
N ILE A 138 -0.47 -11.95 -0.30
CA ILE A 138 -1.79 -12.50 -0.63
C ILE A 138 -2.63 -12.69 0.64
N TRP A 139 -3.78 -12.00 0.72
CA TRP A 139 -4.79 -12.22 1.76
C TRP A 139 -5.91 -13.14 1.28
N ARG A 140 -6.29 -13.04 0.00
CA ARG A 140 -7.40 -13.76 -0.63
C ARG A 140 -7.14 -13.95 -2.12
N ASP A 141 -7.82 -14.91 -2.73
CA ASP A 141 -7.66 -15.28 -4.15
C ASP A 141 -8.85 -14.84 -5.04
N ASP A 142 -9.75 -14.01 -4.53
CA ASP A 142 -10.96 -13.53 -5.22
C ASP A 142 -10.83 -12.08 -5.71
N ALA A 143 -9.65 -11.73 -6.21
CA ALA A 143 -9.36 -10.42 -6.77
C ALA A 143 -10.27 -10.08 -7.96
N SER A 144 -10.85 -8.88 -7.94
CA SER A 144 -11.83 -8.43 -8.93
C SER A 144 -11.37 -7.20 -9.72
N VAL A 145 -10.52 -6.37 -9.12
CA VAL A 145 -9.98 -5.14 -9.71
C VAL A 145 -8.53 -4.94 -9.26
N ARG A 146 -7.69 -4.44 -10.16
CA ARG A 146 -6.32 -4.05 -9.88
C ARG A 146 -6.18 -2.53 -9.92
N TYR A 147 -5.45 -1.96 -8.97
CA TYR A 147 -5.09 -0.56 -8.91
C TYR A 147 -3.57 -0.43 -9.01
N ALA A 148 -3.08 0.34 -9.99
CA ALA A 148 -1.66 0.66 -10.09
C ALA A 148 -1.34 1.86 -9.17
N ILE A 149 -0.32 1.73 -8.33
CA ILE A 149 0.19 2.84 -7.50
C ILE A 149 1.41 3.46 -8.18
N ALA A 150 2.34 2.62 -8.62
CA ALA A 150 3.55 2.97 -9.36
C ALA A 150 3.87 1.85 -10.37
N PRO A 151 4.81 2.02 -11.31
CA PRO A 151 5.12 1.02 -12.33
C PRO A 151 5.44 -0.38 -11.80
N ASN A 152 6.04 -0.47 -10.62
CA ASN A 152 6.44 -1.72 -9.96
C ASN A 152 5.62 -2.03 -8.70
N LEU A 153 4.51 -1.32 -8.47
CA LEU A 153 3.68 -1.49 -7.28
C LEU A 153 2.21 -1.41 -7.66
N SER A 154 1.49 -2.51 -7.42
CA SER A 154 0.04 -2.55 -7.60
C SER A 154 -0.64 -3.28 -6.47
N VAL A 155 -1.94 -3.04 -6.32
CA VAL A 155 -2.78 -3.73 -5.35
C VAL A 155 -4.01 -4.25 -6.05
N THR A 156 -4.59 -5.32 -5.50
CA THR A 156 -5.87 -5.85 -5.98
C THR A 156 -6.89 -5.87 -4.85
N ALA A 157 -8.16 -5.72 -5.22
CA ALA A 157 -9.27 -5.77 -4.29
C ALA A 157 -10.38 -6.69 -4.80
N ALA A 158 -11.08 -7.31 -3.87
CA ALA A 158 -12.31 -8.06 -4.11
C ALA A 158 -13.47 -7.09 -4.40
N GLN A 159 -14.61 -7.64 -4.84
CA GLN A 159 -15.78 -6.84 -5.22
C GLN A 159 -16.37 -6.06 -4.03
N ASP A 160 -16.16 -6.56 -2.82
CA ASP A 160 -16.54 -5.93 -1.55
C ASP A 160 -15.57 -4.81 -1.11
N GLY A 161 -14.51 -4.56 -1.89
CA GLY A 161 -13.48 -3.58 -1.62
C GLY A 161 -12.38 -4.06 -0.66
N ASN A 162 -12.41 -5.29 -0.16
CA ASN A 162 -11.31 -5.80 0.66
C ASN A 162 -10.04 -5.98 -0.19
N LEU A 163 -8.89 -5.60 0.37
CA LEU A 163 -7.58 -5.90 -0.19
C LEU A 163 -7.41 -7.41 -0.31
N THR A 164 -7.06 -7.85 -1.51
CA THR A 164 -6.79 -9.27 -1.80
C THR A 164 -5.30 -9.51 -1.96
N ARG A 165 -4.57 -8.58 -2.60
CA ARG A 165 -3.14 -8.75 -2.87
C ARG A 165 -2.40 -7.41 -2.98
N ILE A 166 -1.13 -7.40 -2.61
CA ILE A 166 -0.14 -6.37 -3.02
C ILE A 166 0.91 -7.07 -3.90
N ASP A 167 1.14 -6.54 -5.10
CA ASP A 167 2.09 -7.05 -6.08
C ASP A 167 3.28 -6.08 -6.19
N LEU A 168 4.50 -6.61 -5.96
CA LEU A 168 5.76 -5.87 -5.94
C LEU A 168 6.66 -6.38 -7.08
N GLY A 169 6.77 -5.59 -8.13
CA GLY A 169 7.57 -5.92 -9.31
C GLY A 169 9.04 -5.52 -9.19
N GLY A 170 9.89 -6.19 -9.96
CA GLY A 170 11.32 -5.88 -10.04
C GLY A 170 12.14 -6.37 -8.84
N ILE A 171 11.57 -7.27 -8.03
CA ILE A 171 12.28 -7.90 -6.91
C ILE A 171 13.15 -9.02 -7.45
N ALA A 172 14.46 -8.90 -7.27
CA ALA A 172 15.43 -9.94 -7.60
C ALA A 172 16.26 -10.22 -6.34
N PRO A 173 15.93 -11.25 -5.55
CA PRO A 173 16.86 -11.74 -4.53
C PRO A 173 18.12 -12.23 -5.25
N VAL A 174 19.29 -11.78 -4.80
CA VAL A 174 20.60 -12.14 -5.37
C VAL A 174 21.01 -13.54 -4.93
#